data_AF-A0A536A4C3-F1
#
_entry.id   AF-A0A536A4C3-F1
#
_cell.length_a   1.000
_cell.length_b   1.000
_cell.length_c   1.000
_cell.angle_alpha   90.00
_cell.angle_beta   90.00
_cell.angle_gamma   90.00
#
_symmetry.space_group_name_H-M   'P 1'
#
loop_
_entity.id
_entity.type
_entity.pdbx_description
1 polymer ?
#
loop_
_entity_poly.entity_id
_entity_poly.type
_entity_poly.pdbx_seq_one_letter_code
_entity_poly.pdbx_strand_id
1 'polypeptide(L)'
;ANLARYDGVKYGYSYRDTDNMWEAMEKTREYGFGQEVKRRIMLGTYALSSGYYDAYYKQAEKVRSLITQDFDRAFERFDVLVSPTTPSVAFKLGEISDPYQMYLQDVFTLPANLA
;
A
#
# COMPACT_ATOMS: atom_id res chain seq x y z
N ALA A 1 -8.95 -6.69 -2.75
CA ALA A 1 -10.41 -6.46 -2.89
C ALA A 1 -10.76 -5.05 -3.38
N ASN A 2 -10.21 -3.96 -2.81
CA ASN A 2 -10.65 -2.59 -3.16
C ASN A 2 -10.37 -2.20 -4.63
N LEU A 3 -9.14 -2.33 -5.14
CA LEU A 3 -8.82 -1.91 -6.52
C LEU A 3 -9.20 -2.93 -7.60
N ALA A 4 -9.65 -4.13 -7.21
CA ALA A 4 -10.13 -5.14 -8.16
C ALA A 4 -11.43 -4.71 -8.84
N ARG A 5 -12.19 -3.80 -8.22
CA ARG A 5 -13.47 -3.29 -8.72
C ARG A 5 -13.36 -2.40 -9.98
N TYR A 6 -12.16 -1.91 -10.28
CA TYR A 6 -11.91 -1.06 -11.43
C TYR A 6 -11.56 -1.95 -12.63
N ASP A 7 -12.58 -2.26 -13.42
CA ASP A 7 -12.53 -3.16 -14.57
C ASP A 7 -13.11 -2.55 -15.85
N GLY A 8 -13.64 -1.32 -15.77
CA GLY A 8 -14.24 -0.61 -16.90
C GLY A 8 -15.64 -1.10 -17.28
N VAL A 9 -16.28 -1.95 -16.46
CA VAL A 9 -17.62 -2.49 -16.72
C VAL A 9 -18.69 -1.55 -16.16
N LYS A 10 -18.57 -1.17 -14.88
CA LYS A 10 -19.60 -0.36 -14.20
C LYS A 10 -19.38 1.15 -14.35
N TYR A 11 -18.12 1.59 -14.34
CA TYR A 11 -17.75 3.00 -14.36
C TYR A 11 -16.26 3.18 -14.67
N GLY A 12 -15.88 4.43 -14.96
CA GLY A 12 -14.50 4.86 -15.15
C GLY A 12 -13.97 4.60 -16.57
N TYR A 13 -12.64 4.62 -16.69
CA TYR A 13 -11.97 4.28 -17.93
C TYR A 13 -12.29 2.84 -18.33
N SER A 14 -12.49 2.61 -19.62
CA SER A 14 -12.85 1.31 -20.20
C SER A 14 -12.18 1.20 -21.56
N TYR A 15 -11.32 0.21 -21.73
CA TYR A 15 -10.67 -0.08 -23.00
C TYR A 15 -11.68 -0.77 -23.93
N ARG A 16 -11.97 -0.15 -25.09
CA ARG A 16 -13.04 -0.56 -26.02
C ARG A 16 -12.53 -1.22 -27.30
N ASP A 17 -11.23 -1.24 -27.53
CA ASP A 17 -10.63 -1.72 -28.78
C ASP A 17 -10.25 -3.22 -28.67
N THR A 18 -11.26 -4.04 -28.37
CA THR A 18 -11.21 -5.51 -28.34
C THR A 18 -12.63 -6.08 -28.21
N ASP A 19 -12.88 -7.23 -28.82
CA ASP A 19 -14.11 -8.01 -28.68
C ASP A 19 -14.03 -9.06 -27.55
N ASN A 20 -12.86 -9.18 -26.89
CA ASN A 20 -12.64 -10.10 -25.78
C ASN A 20 -12.81 -9.38 -24.44
N MET A 21 -13.78 -9.83 -23.64
CA MET A 21 -14.06 -9.28 -22.30
C MET A 21 -12.83 -9.33 -21.38
N TRP A 22 -12.05 -10.42 -21.40
CA TRP A 22 -10.88 -10.56 -20.56
C TRP A 22 -9.79 -9.55 -20.94
N GLU A 23 -9.52 -9.44 -22.24
CA GLU A 23 -8.56 -8.45 -22.76
C GLU A 23 -9.01 -7.01 -22.44
N ALA A 24 -10.32 -6.72 -22.55
CA ALA A 24 -10.86 -5.42 -22.19
C ALA A 24 -10.59 -5.08 -20.72
N MET A 25 -10.81 -6.03 -19.80
CA MET A 25 -10.56 -5.82 -18.37
C MET A 25 -9.06 -5.67 -18.07
N GLU A 26 -8.20 -6.49 -18.68
CA GLU A 26 -6.75 -6.45 -18.51
C GLU A 26 -6.17 -5.11 -19.01
N LYS A 27 -6.47 -4.72 -20.25
CA LYS A 27 -6.00 -3.46 -20.84
C LYS A 27 -6.59 -2.23 -20.14
N THR A 28 -7.83 -2.31 -19.66
CA THR A 28 -8.41 -1.23 -18.84
C THR A 28 -7.55 -0.97 -17.59
N ARG A 29 -7.08 -2.03 -16.93
CA ARG A 29 -6.24 -1.91 -15.73
C ARG A 29 -4.80 -1.54 -16.07
N GLU A 30 -4.27 -2.05 -17.19
CA GLU A 30 -2.92 -1.74 -17.66
C GLU A 30 -2.75 -0.25 -17.95
N TYR A 31 -3.68 0.33 -18.72
CA TYR A 31 -3.64 1.74 -19.13
C TYR A 31 -4.28 2.68 -18.10
N GLY A 32 -5.23 2.18 -17.29
CA GLY A 32 -5.94 3.00 -16.30
C GLY A 32 -5.14 3.23 -15.00
N PHE A 33 -4.21 2.35 -14.64
CA PHE A 33 -3.40 2.51 -13.43
C PHE A 33 -2.01 3.06 -13.71
N GLY A 34 -1.61 4.04 -12.90
CA GLY A 34 -0.23 4.52 -12.84
C GLY A 34 0.74 3.46 -12.31
N GLN A 35 2.04 3.69 -12.51
CA GLN A 35 3.08 2.71 -12.20
C GLN A 35 3.13 2.30 -10.72
N GLU A 36 2.99 3.25 -9.80
CA GLU A 36 3.01 2.96 -8.35
C GLU A 36 1.80 2.12 -7.92
N VAL A 37 0.62 2.41 -8.48
CA VAL A 37 -0.59 1.63 -8.21
C VAL A 37 -0.43 0.19 -8.70
N LYS A 38 0.10 0.00 -9.91
CA LYS A 38 0.39 -1.34 -10.44
C LYS A 38 1.40 -2.09 -9.57
N ARG A 39 2.48 -1.43 -9.12
CA ARG A 39 3.48 -2.01 -8.21
C ARG A 39 2.85 -2.54 -6.92
N ARG A 40 1.97 -1.75 -6.27
CA ARG A 40 1.28 -2.17 -5.03
C ARG A 40 0.26 -3.28 -5.27
N ILE A 41 -0.46 -3.27 -6.39
CA ILE A 41 -1.37 -4.38 -6.75
C ILE A 41 -0.59 -5.68 -6.89
N MET A 42 0.53 -5.67 -7.63
CA MET A 42 1.36 -6.86 -7.82
C MET A 42 1.91 -7.39 -6.49
N LEU A 43 2.48 -6.51 -5.67
CA LEU A 43 2.99 -6.88 -4.34
C LEU A 43 1.88 -7.44 -3.44
N GLY A 44 0.72 -6.79 -3.41
CA GLY A 44 -0.42 -7.22 -2.60
C GLY A 44 -0.98 -8.57 -3.04
N THR A 45 -1.12 -8.80 -4.34
CA THR A 45 -1.55 -10.10 -4.88
C THR A 45 -0.53 -11.20 -4.55
N TYR A 46 0.77 -10.91 -4.64
CA TYR A 46 1.81 -11.86 -4.28
C TYR A 46 1.79 -12.20 -2.78
N ALA A 47 1.73 -11.19 -1.91
CA ALA A 47 1.68 -11.37 -0.46
C ALA A 47 0.47 -12.19 0.01
N LEU A 48 -0.63 -12.19 -0.76
CA LEU A 48 -1.84 -12.95 -0.47
C LEU A 48 -1.89 -14.31 -1.17
N SER A 49 -0.93 -14.61 -2.04
CA SER A 49 -0.94 -15.84 -2.83
C SER A 49 -0.69 -17.09 -1.97
N SER A 50 -1.28 -18.21 -2.40
CA SER A 50 -1.08 -19.51 -1.74
C SER A 50 0.41 -19.85 -1.69
N GLY A 51 0.89 -20.30 -0.52
CA GLY A 51 2.31 -20.58 -0.28
C GLY A 51 3.11 -19.40 0.28
N TYR A 52 2.66 -18.16 0.08
CA TYR A 52 3.34 -16.94 0.56
C TYR A 52 2.54 -16.18 1.61
N TYR A 53 1.23 -16.42 1.70
CA TYR A 53 0.32 -15.79 2.67
C TYR A 53 0.85 -15.82 4.11
N ASP A 54 1.24 -17.00 4.60
CA ASP A 54 1.72 -17.14 5.98
C ASP A 54 3.06 -16.42 6.21
N ALA A 55 3.94 -16.43 5.22
CA ALA A 55 5.27 -15.85 5.30
C ALA A 55 5.28 -14.32 5.23
N TYR A 56 4.33 -13.73 4.49
CA TYR A 56 4.27 -12.28 4.29
C TYR A 56 3.09 -11.65 5.05
N TYR A 57 1.86 -11.91 4.61
CA TYR A 57 0.68 -11.21 5.12
C TYR A 57 0.42 -11.53 6.59
N LYS A 58 0.35 -12.81 6.95
CA LYS A 58 0.10 -13.23 8.34
C LYS A 58 1.25 -12.85 9.27
N GLN A 59 2.49 -12.90 8.77
CA GLN A 59 3.64 -12.46 9.55
C GLN A 59 3.60 -10.95 9.83
N ALA A 60 3.19 -10.15 8.83
CA ALA A 60 2.99 -8.72 9.02
C ALA A 60 1.85 -8.42 10.02
N GLU A 61 0.75 -9.18 10.01
CA GLU A 61 -0.32 -9.04 11.01
C GLU A 61 0.17 -9.32 12.44
N LYS A 62 1.04 -10.31 12.64
CA LYS A 62 1.66 -10.55 13.96
C LYS A 62 2.55 -9.39 14.40
N VAL A 63 3.36 -8.85 13.50
CA VAL A 63 4.21 -7.69 13.79
C VAL A 63 3.35 -6.48 14.14
N ARG A 64 2.23 -6.28 13.43
CA ARG A 64 1.24 -5.24 13.78
C ARG A 64 0.75 -5.40 15.23
N SER A 65 0.39 -6.61 15.66
CA SER A 65 0.01 -6.84 17.06
C SER A 65 1.10 -6.47 18.06
N LEU A 66 2.37 -6.72 17.73
CA LEU A 66 3.50 -6.32 18.59
C LEU A 66 3.63 -4.79 18.68
N ILE A 67 3.46 -4.09 17.55
CA ILE A 67 3.46 -2.63 17.52
C ILE A 67 2.33 -2.07 18.39
N THR A 68 1.09 -2.57 18.25
CA THR A 68 -0.04 -2.16 19.11
C THR A 68 0.31 -2.33 20.59
N GLN A 69 0.89 -3.47 20.98
CA GLN A 69 1.29 -3.72 22.37
C GLN A 69 2.38 -2.77 22.87
N ASP A 70 3.29 -2.30 22.01
CA ASP A 70 4.28 -1.28 22.38
C ASP A 70 3.61 0.04 22.71
N PHE A 71 2.61 0.46 21.93
CA PHE A 71 1.81 1.65 22.21
C PHE A 71 1.01 1.50 23.51
N ASP A 72 0.32 0.37 23.70
CA ASP A 72 -0.46 0.10 24.92
C ASP A 72 0.42 0.23 26.18
N ARG A 73 1.59 -0.43 26.18
CA ARG A 73 2.56 -0.34 27.29
C ARG A 73 3.09 1.07 27.52
N ALA A 74 3.29 1.85 26.46
CA ALA A 74 3.73 3.22 26.60
C ALA A 74 2.64 4.10 27.23
N PHE A 75 1.38 3.91 26.83
CA PHE A 75 0.24 4.66 27.34
C PHE A 75 -0.15 4.30 28.78
N GLU A 76 0.30 3.18 29.32
CA GLU A 76 0.22 2.91 30.77
C GLU A 76 1.04 3.91 31.61
N ARG A 77 2.05 4.55 31.01
CA ARG A 77 3.02 5.41 31.71
C ARG A 77 2.97 6.88 31.27
N PHE A 78 2.44 7.16 30.08
CA PHE A 78 2.46 8.47 29.46
C PHE A 78 1.13 8.78 28.79
N ASP A 79 0.69 10.03 28.82
CA ASP A 79 -0.58 10.43 28.19
C ASP A 79 -0.44 10.68 26.67
N VAL A 80 0.77 11.05 26.23
CA VAL A 80 1.06 11.41 24.83
C VAL A 80 2.46 10.95 24.41
N LEU A 81 2.59 10.60 23.13
CA LEU A 81 3.85 10.27 22.48
C LEU A 81 4.14 11.31 21.39
N VAL A 82 5.39 11.78 21.32
CA VAL A 82 5.80 12.86 20.41
C VAL A 82 7.02 12.43 19.61
N SER A 83 6.93 12.60 18.30
CA SER A 83 8.03 12.40 17.35
C SER A 83 7.94 13.46 16.23
N PRO A 84 9.02 13.70 15.47
CA PRO A 84 8.89 14.38 14.19
C PRO A 84 7.89 13.66 13.29
N THR A 85 7.09 14.40 12.53
CA THR A 85 6.14 13.80 11.57
C THR A 85 6.84 13.19 10.37
N THR A 86 8.02 13.71 10.00
CA THR A 86 8.74 13.34 8.78
C THR A 86 10.25 13.36 9.06
N PRO A 87 11.06 12.45 8.47
CA PRO A 87 12.50 12.40 8.71
C PRO A 87 13.29 13.56 8.10
N SER A 88 12.70 14.27 7.14
CA SER A 88 13.30 15.43 6.48
C SER A 88 12.25 16.48 6.14
N VAL A 89 12.70 17.68 5.75
CA VAL A 89 11.81 18.70 5.18
C VAL A 89 11.33 18.29 3.79
N ALA A 90 10.35 19.01 3.23
CA ALA A 90 9.86 18.74 1.89
C ALA A 90 10.99 18.76 0.84
N PHE A 91 11.13 17.66 0.10
CA PHE A 91 12.03 17.53 -1.05
C PHE A 91 11.38 18.11 -2.32
N LYS A 92 12.19 18.39 -3.34
CA LYS A 92 11.74 18.98 -4.61
C LYS A 92 11.04 17.94 -5.49
N LEU A 93 10.19 18.42 -6.40
CA LEU A 93 9.56 17.56 -7.40
C LEU A 93 10.62 16.84 -8.26
N GLY A 94 10.49 15.53 -8.37
CA GLY A 94 11.42 14.68 -9.12
C GLY A 94 12.75 14.39 -8.42
N GLU A 95 12.97 14.90 -7.20
CA GLU A 95 14.21 14.64 -6.44
C GLU A 95 14.31 13.18 -6.00
N ILE A 96 13.17 12.59 -5.62
CA ILE A 96 13.07 11.16 -5.31
C ILE A 96 12.49 10.43 -6.51
N SER A 97 13.29 9.52 -7.09
CA SER A 97 12.88 8.64 -8.18
C SER A 97 12.75 7.18 -7.75
N ASP A 98 13.41 6.79 -6.65
CA ASP A 98 13.31 5.46 -6.07
C ASP A 98 12.06 5.33 -5.18
N PRO A 99 11.13 4.40 -5.48
CA PRO A 99 9.97 4.13 -4.63
C PRO A 99 10.33 3.81 -3.17
N TYR A 100 11.46 3.15 -2.91
CA TYR A 100 11.86 2.82 -1.53
C TYR A 100 12.18 4.08 -0.72
N GLN A 101 12.90 5.02 -1.31
CA GLN A 101 13.17 6.31 -0.69
C GLN A 101 11.88 7.10 -0.41
N MET A 102 10.88 6.98 -1.28
CA MET A 102 9.57 7.58 -1.06
C MET A 102 8.86 6.95 0.15
N TYR A 103 8.92 5.63 0.32
CA TYR A 103 8.28 4.95 1.45
C TYR A 103 8.91 5.29 2.81
N LEU A 104 10.22 5.58 2.83
CA LEU A 104 10.92 5.98 4.05
C LEU A 104 10.41 7.31 4.62
N GLN A 105 9.72 8.14 3.82
CA GLN A 105 9.13 9.39 4.31
C GLN A 105 8.03 9.15 5.36
N ASP A 106 7.39 7.98 5.33
CA ASP A 106 6.31 7.62 6.24
C ASP A 106 6.78 6.86 7.50
N VAL A 107 8.11 6.79 7.74
CA VAL A 107 8.68 6.01 8.86
C VAL A 107 8.13 6.41 10.23
N PHE A 108 7.78 7.69 10.42
CA PHE A 108 7.23 8.20 11.68
C PHE A 108 5.70 8.26 11.72
N THR A 109 5.01 8.03 10.59
CA THR A 109 3.55 8.11 10.51
C THR A 109 2.90 6.73 10.52
N LEU A 110 3.51 5.73 9.87
CA LEU A 110 2.97 4.36 9.77
C LEU A 110 2.67 3.69 11.11
N PRO A 111 3.50 3.81 12.18
CA PRO A 111 3.21 3.14 13.44
C PRO A 111 1.84 3.51 14.02
N ALA A 112 1.41 4.76 13.88
CA ALA A 112 0.11 5.23 14.37
C ALA A 112 -1.09 4.66 13.59
N ASN A 113 -0.92 4.32 12.31
CA ASN A 113 -1.97 3.65 11.52
C ASN A 113 -2.05 2.13 11.81
N LEU A 114 -0.96 1.56 12.31
CA LEU A 114 -0.85 0.13 12.61
C LEU A 114 -1.33 -0.20 14.02
N ALA A 115 -1.02 0.67 14.98
CA ALA A 115 -1.38 0.52 16.39
C ALA A 115 -2.88 0.36 16.61
#